data_AF-A0A3D3AIG8-F1
#
_entry.id   AF-A0A3D3AIG8-F1
#
_cell.length_a   1.000
_cell.length_b   1.000
_cell.length_c   1.000
_cell.angle_alpha   90.00
_cell.angle_beta   90.00
_cell.angle_gamma   90.00
#
_symmetry.space_group_name_H-M   'P 1'
#
loop_
_entity.id
_entity.type
_entity.pdbx_description
1 polymer ?
#
loop_
_entity_poly.entity_id
_entity_poly.type
_entity_poly.pdbx_seq_one_letter_code
_entity_poly.pdbx_strand_id
1 'polypeptide(L)'
;MSASIFIITLIIKILQIYQWIFIIRAISSFFVQDFSSNPLLYWLYRLTEPVLAFLRERMPFLIVGMLDLSILAVYFLIYIIQVFLQKVLVKIAYGF
;
A
#
# COMPACT_ATOMS: atom_id res chain seq x y z
N MET A 1 24.86 14.41 1.61
CA MET A 1 24.20 14.06 0.33
C MET A 1 23.93 12.55 0.23
N SER A 2 24.90 11.67 0.51
CA SER A 2 24.71 10.21 0.48
C SER A 2 23.68 9.67 1.49
N ALA A 3 23.66 10.20 2.73
CA ALA A 3 22.72 9.74 3.76
C ALA A 3 21.24 9.98 3.38
N SER A 4 20.91 11.16 2.84
CA SER A 4 19.54 11.49 2.41
C SER A 4 19.07 10.59 1.26
N ILE A 5 19.95 10.32 0.29
CA ILE A 5 19.68 9.40 -0.83
C ILE A 5 19.39 7.99 -0.31
N PHE A 6 20.20 7.51 0.64
CA PHE A 6 20.02 6.20 1.25
C PHE A 6 18.67 6.10 1.98
N ILE A 7 18.34 7.08 2.83
CA ILE A 7 17.08 7.12 3.58
C ILE A 7 15.86 7.13 2.63
N ILE A 8 15.87 7.99 1.62
CA ILE A 8 14.76 8.09 0.66
C ILE A 8 14.62 6.78 -0.12
N THR A 9 15.73 6.16 -0.52
CA THR A 9 15.71 4.86 -1.20
C THR A 9 15.11 3.77 -0.32
N LEU A 10 15.47 3.73 0.97
CA LEU A 10 14.91 2.79 1.93
C LEU A 10 13.40 2.97 2.07
N ILE A 11 12.92 4.22 2.18
CA ILE A 11 11.48 4.53 2.23
C ILE A 11 10.79 4.04 0.96
N ILE A 12 11.34 4.32 -0.23
CA ILE A 12 10.78 3.86 -1.50
C ILE A 12 10.67 2.33 -1.55
N LYS A 13 11.67 1.61 -1.04
CA LYS A 13 11.65 0.13 -0.97
C LYS A 13 10.61 -0.38 0.01
N ILE A 14 10.44 0.25 1.16
CA ILE A 14 9.38 -0.11 2.12
C ILE A 14 8.01 0.12 1.49
N LEU A 15 7.78 1.27 0.84
CA LEU A 15 6.52 1.55 0.13
C LEU A 15 6.25 0.52 -0.99
N GLN A 16 7.29 0.07 -1.69
CA GLN A 16 7.16 -1.00 -2.70
C GLN A 16 6.69 -2.32 -2.07
N ILE A 17 7.22 -2.70 -0.90
CA ILE A 17 6.75 -3.88 -0.17
C ILE A 17 5.29 -3.70 0.24
N TYR A 18 4.92 -2.54 0.76
CA TYR A 18 3.52 -2.24 1.10
C TYR A 18 2.59 -2.33 -0.11
N GLN A 19 2.99 -1.86 -1.30
CA GLN A 19 2.20 -2.05 -2.53
C GLN A 19 1.92 -3.52 -2.81
N TRP A 20 2.94 -4.39 -2.69
CA TRP A 20 2.76 -5.83 -2.87
C TRP A 20 1.81 -6.45 -1.84
N ILE A 21 1.84 -5.98 -0.59
CA ILE A 21 0.89 -6.40 0.44
C ILE A 21 -0.55 -6.06 0.01
N PHE A 22 -0.80 -4.87 -0.54
CA PHE A 22 -2.14 -4.49 -1.03
C PHE A 22 -2.54 -5.21 -2.33
N ILE A 23 -1.60 -5.63 -3.17
CA ILE A 23 -1.89 -6.51 -4.31
C ILE A 23 -2.32 -7.90 -3.80
N ILE A 24 -1.55 -8.49 -2.89
CA ILE A 24 -1.89 -9.79 -2.28
C ILE A 24 -3.24 -9.69 -1.57
N ARG A 25 -3.51 -8.57 -0.90
CA ARG A 25 -4.79 -8.24 -0.26
C ARG A 25 -5.95 -8.30 -1.26
N ALA A 26 -5.82 -7.61 -2.39
CA ALA A 26 -6.82 -7.58 -3.45
C ALA A 26 -7.06 -8.97 -4.04
N ILE A 27 -5.99 -9.71 -4.36
CA ILE A 27 -6.11 -11.07 -4.90
C ILE A 27 -6.79 -11.97 -3.87
N SER A 28 -6.31 -11.94 -2.62
CA SER A 28 -6.83 -12.78 -1.54
C SER A 28 -8.30 -12.54 -1.26
N SER A 29 -8.81 -11.30 -1.39
CA SER A 29 -10.25 -11.03 -1.21
C SER A 29 -11.15 -11.69 -2.27
N PHE A 30 -10.62 -12.03 -3.44
CA PHE A 30 -11.36 -12.75 -4.48
C PHE A 30 -11.22 -14.27 -4.38
N PHE A 31 -10.04 -14.76 -4.02
CA PHE A 31 -9.74 -16.20 -4.07
C PHE A 31 -9.89 -16.93 -2.73
N VAL A 32 -9.81 -16.21 -1.60
CA VAL A 32 -9.82 -16.82 -0.26
C VAL A 32 -11.11 -16.46 0.46
N GLN A 33 -11.95 -17.47 0.72
CA GLN A 33 -13.21 -17.29 1.47
C GLN A 33 -12.98 -17.32 2.98
N ASP A 34 -12.06 -18.17 3.47
CA ASP A 34 -11.72 -18.26 4.89
C ASP A 34 -10.25 -17.88 5.15
N PHE A 35 -10.06 -16.64 5.60
CA PHE A 35 -8.76 -16.09 5.97
C PHE A 35 -8.29 -16.54 7.36
N SER A 36 -9.19 -17.07 8.21
CA SER A 36 -8.85 -17.49 9.58
C SER A 36 -8.04 -18.79 9.62
N SER A 37 -8.24 -19.64 8.61
CA SER A 37 -7.54 -20.91 8.43
C SER A 37 -6.03 -20.76 8.14
N ASN A 38 -5.57 -19.60 7.67
CA ASN A 38 -4.15 -19.36 7.37
C ASN A 38 -3.59 -18.22 8.23
N PRO A 39 -2.68 -18.50 9.18
CA PRO A 39 -2.11 -17.48 10.06
C PRO A 39 -1.47 -16.30 9.32
N LEU A 40 -0.82 -16.53 8.17
CA LEU A 40 -0.16 -15.46 7.40
C LEU A 40 -1.17 -14.50 6.79
N LEU A 41 -2.25 -15.04 6.23
CA LEU A 41 -3.35 -14.22 5.70
C LEU A 41 -3.99 -13.44 6.85
N TYR A 42 -4.28 -14.09 7.97
CA TYR A 42 -4.87 -13.41 9.13
C TYR A 42 -4.02 -12.21 9.61
N TRP A 43 -2.69 -12.34 9.65
CA TRP A 43 -1.79 -11.22 9.94
C TRP A 43 -1.83 -10.13 8.87
N LEU A 44 -1.82 -10.50 7.59
CA LEU A 44 -1.91 -9.55 6.48
C LEU A 44 -3.23 -8.75 6.53
N TYR A 45 -4.34 -9.42 6.83
CA TYR A 45 -5.65 -8.81 7.07
C TYR A 45 -5.52 -7.76 8.19
N ARG A 46 -5.03 -8.14 9.36
CA ARG A 46 -4.92 -7.23 10.51
C ARG A 46 -3.97 -6.05 10.30
N LEU A 47 -2.90 -6.22 9.52
CA LEU A 47 -1.97 -5.13 9.20
C LEU A 47 -2.59 -4.10 8.25
N THR A 48 -3.44 -4.54 7.33
CA THR A 48 -4.05 -3.66 6.32
C THR A 48 -5.38 -3.06 6.77
N GLU A 49 -6.11 -3.73 7.66
CA GLU A 49 -7.45 -3.29 8.11
C GLU A 49 -7.50 -1.90 8.74
N PRO A 50 -6.57 -1.42 9.59
CA PRO A 50 -6.66 -0.08 10.15
C PRO A 50 -6.72 1.01 9.07
N VAL A 51 -5.96 0.83 7.99
CA VAL A 51 -5.93 1.76 6.86
C VAL A 51 -7.20 1.62 6.02
N LEU A 52 -7.61 0.39 5.72
CA LEU A 52 -8.80 0.14 4.92
C LEU A 52 -10.07 0.59 5.64
N ALA A 53 -10.23 0.27 6.92
CA ALA A 53 -11.35 0.68 7.75
C ALA A 53 -11.47 2.20 7.82
N PHE A 54 -10.35 2.92 8.02
CA PHE A 54 -10.33 4.37 8.00
C PHE A 54 -10.82 4.96 6.67
N LEU A 55 -10.39 4.38 5.54
CA LEU A 55 -10.86 4.82 4.22
C LEU A 55 -12.32 4.47 3.98
N ARG A 56 -12.78 3.29 4.39
CA ARG A 56 -14.19 2.87 4.29
C ARG A 56 -15.09 3.80 5.10
N GLU A 57 -14.66 4.22 6.28
CA GLU A 57 -15.41 5.15 7.15
C GLU A 57 -15.49 6.55 6.53
N ARG A 58 -14.38 7.07 6.00
CA ARG A 58 -14.32 8.44 5.44
C ARG A 58 -14.80 8.55 3.99
N MET A 59 -14.71 7.46 3.24
CA MET A 59 -15.05 7.38 1.82
C MET A 59 -15.90 6.13 1.56
N PRO A 60 -17.15 6.11 2.07
CA PRO A 60 -18.02 4.94 1.96
C PRO A 60 -18.35 4.57 0.51
N PHE A 61 -18.23 5.52 -0.43
CA PHE A 61 -18.38 5.28 -1.87
C PHE A 61 -17.33 4.32 -2.46
N LEU A 62 -16.25 4.02 -1.73
CA LEU A 62 -15.26 3.01 -2.13
C LEU A 62 -15.76 1.57 -1.95
N ILE A 63 -16.85 1.37 -1.21
CA ILE A 63 -17.48 0.06 -1.09
C ILE A 63 -18.59 -0.02 -2.13
N VAL A 64 -18.43 -0.89 -3.13
CA VAL A 64 -19.41 -1.10 -4.20
C VAL A 64 -19.91 -2.54 -4.15
N GLY A 65 -21.04 -2.75 -3.50
CA GLY A 65 -21.58 -4.10 -3.27
C GLY A 65 -20.62 -4.93 -2.41
N MET A 66 -20.13 -6.04 -2.96
CA MET A 66 -19.13 -6.91 -2.31
C MET A 66 -17.68 -6.54 -2.65
N LEU A 67 -17.45 -5.52 -3.48
CA LEU A 67 -16.12 -5.09 -3.89
C LEU A 67 -15.62 -3.97 -2.97
N ASP A 68 -14.41 -4.16 -2.41
CA ASP A 68 -13.72 -3.16 -1.61
C ASP A 68 -12.69 -2.40 -2.46
N LEU A 69 -13.10 -1.27 -3.06
CA LEU A 69 -12.20 -0.40 -3.82
C LEU A 69 -11.19 0.34 -2.93
N SER A 70 -11.36 0.29 -1.59
CA SER A 70 -10.41 0.90 -0.66
C SER A 70 -9.01 0.31 -0.80
N ILE A 71 -8.92 -0.99 -1.14
CA ILE A 71 -7.64 -1.68 -1.39
C ILE A 71 -6.90 -1.02 -2.56
N LEU A 72 -7.62 -0.75 -3.66
CA LEU A 72 -7.08 -0.06 -4.83
C LEU A 72 -6.75 1.40 -4.51
N ALA A 73 -7.61 2.09 -3.75
CA ALA A 73 -7.36 3.47 -3.34
C ALA A 73 -6.05 3.60 -2.54
N VAL A 74 -5.79 2.70 -1.59
CA VAL A 74 -4.51 2.69 -0.86
C VAL A 74 -3.34 2.41 -1.79
N TYR A 75 -3.48 1.43 -2.69
CA TYR A 75 -2.43 1.11 -3.66
C TYR A 75 -2.05 2.35 -4.50
N PHE A 76 -3.04 3.05 -5.04
CA PHE A 76 -2.82 4.27 -5.82
C PHE A 76 -2.21 5.40 -4.98
N LEU A 77 -2.66 5.59 -3.75
CA LEU A 77 -2.08 6.58 -2.84
C LEU A 77 -0.59 6.31 -2.60
N ILE A 78 -0.22 5.06 -2.31
CA ILE A 78 1.17 4.67 -2.11
C ILE A 78 1.96 4.88 -3.41
N TYR A 79 1.40 4.50 -4.57
CA TYR A 79 2.03 4.72 -5.87
C TYR A 79 2.35 6.19 -6.14
N ILE A 80 1.40 7.10 -5.88
CA ILE A 80 1.61 8.54 -6.06
C ILE A 80 2.75 9.04 -5.15
N ILE A 81 2.74 8.64 -3.87
CA ILE A 81 3.80 9.00 -2.90
C ILE A 81 5.16 8.48 -3.40
N GLN A 82 5.20 7.25 -3.89
CA GLN A 82 6.43 6.63 -4.37
C GLN A 82 6.99 7.35 -5.60
N VAL A 83 6.15 7.67 -6.59
CA VAL A 83 6.54 8.43 -7.78
C VAL A 83 7.07 9.81 -7.38
N PHE A 84 6.42 10.48 -6.44
CA PHE A 84 6.90 11.75 -5.91
C PHE A 84 8.29 11.60 -5.25
N LEU A 85 8.47 10.61 -4.37
CA LEU A 85 9.75 10.36 -3.71
C LEU A 85 10.87 9.99 -4.70
N GLN A 86 10.56 9.24 -5.76
CA GLN A 86 11.53 8.94 -6.81
C GLN A 86 11.98 10.20 -7.55
N LYS A 87 11.06 11.12 -7.87
CA LYS A 87 11.42 12.41 -8.48
C LYS A 87 12.31 13.23 -7.56
N VAL A 88 12.00 13.29 -6.26
CA VAL A 88 12.83 13.96 -5.25
C VAL A 88 14.21 13.32 -5.15
N LEU A 89 14.28 11.99 -5.15
CA LEU A 89 15.54 11.24 -5.12
C LEU A 89 16.42 11.57 -6.32
N VAL A 90 15.87 11.53 -7.54
CA VAL A 90 16.58 11.85 -8.78
C VAL A 90 17.09 13.29 -8.74
N LYS A 91 16.26 14.24 -8.29
CA LYS A 91 16.65 15.65 -8.15
C LYS A 91 17.86 15.81 -7.20
N ILE A 92 17.81 15.17 -6.04
CA ILE A 92 18.89 15.24 -5.04
C ILE A 92 20.15 14.51 -5.51
N ALA A 93 20.01 13.39 -6.22
CA ALA A 93 21.13 12.57 -6.66
C ALA A 93 21.92 13.18 -7.83
N TYR A 94 21.23 13.80 -8.79
CA TYR A 94 21.85 14.36 -9.99
C TYR A 94 22.05 15.88 -9.93
N GLY A 95 21.59 16.55 -8.87
CA GLY A 95 21.94 17.95 -8.59
C GLY A 95 21.52 18.93 -9.69
N PHE A 96 20.25 18.91 -10.09
CA PHE A 96 19.61 19.98 -10.87
C PHE A 96 18.53 20.70 -10.06
#